data_AF-A0A552E5Q9-F1
#
_entry.id   AF-A0A552E5Q9-F1
#
_cell.length_a   1.000
_cell.length_b   1.000
_cell.length_c   1.000
_cell.angle_alpha   90.00
_cell.angle_beta   90.00
_cell.angle_gamma   90.00
#
_symmetry.space_group_name_H-M   'P 1'
#
loop_
_entity.id
_entity.type
_entity.pdbx_description
1 polymer ?
#
loop_
_entity_poly.entity_id
_entity_poly.type
_entity_poly.pdbx_seq_one_letter_code
_entity_poly.pdbx_strand_id
1 'polypeptide(L)'
;MKKLPLILSVGSVALLLVGCPASNQANQSPPLTQETPTPSPSPPAAQPAAFSGAVQPATEPATPRVAGLIPATDPDQKRSEINRGRRDPFAPFPLQPNITITVEEKPPVGTPASPATAAMGNRSTPAAAAGDNRPTPGRPIVKAPPPPPQPTEAEGVQVSGIVQLPTTPMAIVKAPGEATERRVIPGSTLSNGLILVKAIDTNPDNPYIVLEQYGRTITRRLGDGVPEPAAAPQASISYNVSESGE
;
A
#
# COMPACT_ATOMS: atom_id res chain seq x y z
N MET A 1 -19.38 -0.15 71.19
CA MET A 1 -17.91 0.00 71.19
C MET A 1 -17.40 -0.69 69.93
N LYS A 2 -16.72 -0.12 68.95
CA LYS A 2 -16.04 1.17 68.74
C LYS A 2 -16.34 1.64 67.30
N LYS A 3 -16.51 2.95 67.13
CA LYS A 3 -16.89 3.64 65.88
C LYS A 3 -15.62 4.06 65.13
N LEU A 4 -15.63 3.94 63.80
CA LEU A 4 -14.64 4.52 62.90
C LEU A 4 -14.69 6.06 62.94
N PRO A 5 -13.54 6.75 62.86
CA PRO A 5 -13.50 8.12 62.40
C PRO A 5 -13.02 8.23 60.95
N LEU A 6 -13.98 8.61 60.12
CA LEU A 6 -13.88 9.40 58.89
C LEU A 6 -13.13 10.72 59.19
N ILE A 7 -12.02 11.01 58.50
CA ILE A 7 -11.44 12.36 58.48
C ILE A 7 -11.64 12.96 57.09
N LEU A 8 -12.35 14.09 57.11
CA LEU A 8 -12.92 14.82 56.00
C LEU A 8 -11.97 15.96 55.62
N SER A 9 -11.82 16.13 54.31
CA SER A 9 -11.19 17.22 53.58
C SER A 9 -11.44 18.63 54.14
N VAL A 10 -10.37 19.40 54.39
CA VAL A 10 -10.32 20.86 54.17
C VAL A 10 -8.88 21.24 53.82
N GLY A 11 -8.63 21.65 52.58
CA GLY A 11 -7.33 22.13 52.13
C GLY A 11 -7.47 22.83 50.79
N SER A 12 -7.77 24.13 50.86
CA SER A 12 -8.10 25.01 49.75
C SER A 12 -7.11 25.01 48.59
N VAL A 13 -7.73 25.11 47.42
CA VAL A 13 -7.27 25.68 46.15
C VAL A 13 -6.33 26.89 46.34
N ALA A 14 -5.14 26.81 45.75
CA ALA A 14 -4.40 27.97 45.27
C ALA A 14 -3.95 27.69 43.83
N LEU A 15 -4.59 28.37 42.89
CA LEU A 15 -4.33 28.36 41.46
C LEU A 15 -3.17 29.33 41.18
N LEU A 16 -1.99 28.84 40.75
CA LEU A 16 -1.02 29.66 40.03
C LEU A 16 -0.41 28.88 38.85
N LEU A 17 -0.74 29.38 37.67
CA LEU A 17 -0.25 29.00 36.35
C LEU A 17 1.26 29.27 36.24
N VAL A 18 2.06 28.22 36.03
CA VAL A 18 3.40 28.34 35.41
C VAL A 18 3.56 27.17 34.44
N GLY A 19 3.72 27.51 33.17
CA GLY A 19 3.78 26.57 32.04
C GLY A 19 5.04 25.70 32.03
N CYS A 20 4.94 24.59 31.29
CA CYS A 20 6.04 23.71 30.94
C CYS A 20 7.05 24.41 30.02
N PRO A 21 8.35 24.41 30.34
CA PRO A 21 9.37 24.31 29.31
C PRO A 21 9.70 22.83 29.08
N ALA A 22 9.45 22.36 27.86
CA ALA A 22 10.08 21.16 27.34
C ALA A 22 11.60 21.41 27.28
N SER A 23 12.42 20.54 27.91
CA SER A 23 13.78 20.20 27.45
C SER A 23 14.43 19.12 28.30
N ASN A 24 14.91 18.10 27.59
CA ASN A 24 15.83 17.01 27.93
C ASN A 24 16.77 17.23 29.12
N GLN A 25 16.86 16.21 29.98
CA GLN A 25 18.04 15.94 30.79
C GLN A 25 18.49 14.48 30.58
N ALA A 26 19.47 14.31 29.69
CA ALA A 26 20.25 13.09 29.58
C ALA A 26 21.42 13.12 30.57
N ASN A 27 21.75 11.95 31.10
CA ASN A 27 22.68 11.70 32.19
C ASN A 27 24.13 11.57 31.64
N GLN A 28 25.00 12.50 32.07
CA GLN A 28 26.45 12.42 32.40
C GLN A 28 27.46 11.52 31.63
N SER A 29 28.52 12.15 31.08
CA SER A 29 29.99 12.01 31.42
C SER A 29 30.92 12.52 30.27
N PRO A 30 32.23 12.83 30.47
CA PRO A 30 32.93 13.78 31.35
C PRO A 30 33.63 14.94 30.54
N PRO A 31 34.42 15.88 31.11
CA PRO A 31 34.72 17.16 30.45
C PRO A 31 35.94 17.08 29.51
N LEU A 32 35.80 17.69 28.32
CA LEU A 32 36.92 18.08 27.46
C LEU A 32 37.15 19.58 27.64
N THR A 33 38.39 19.93 28.02
CA THR A 33 38.92 21.29 28.08
C THR A 33 38.68 22.01 26.76
N GLN A 34 37.96 23.13 26.78
CA GLN A 34 37.81 23.99 25.62
C GLN A 34 38.03 25.45 26.04
N GLU A 35 39.04 26.05 25.44
CA GLU A 35 39.45 27.44 25.69
C GLU A 35 38.30 28.39 25.36
N THR A 36 38.14 29.41 26.20
CA THR A 36 37.14 30.46 26.03
C THR A 36 37.65 31.46 24.98
N PRO A 37 37.01 31.61 23.81
CA PRO A 37 37.26 32.77 22.98
C PRO A 37 36.60 34.00 23.62
N THR A 38 37.41 34.99 23.97
CA THR A 38 36.97 36.32 24.38
C THR A 38 36.10 36.93 23.26
N PRO A 39 34.88 37.45 23.55
CA PRO A 39 34.06 38.09 22.52
C PRO A 39 34.69 39.42 22.07
N SER A 40 34.90 39.54 20.76
CA SER A 40 35.28 40.79 20.09
C SER A 40 34.06 41.73 20.04
N PRO A 41 34.19 43.05 20.32
CA PRO A 41 33.06 43.96 20.26
C PRO A 41 32.57 44.14 18.81
N SER A 42 31.30 43.86 18.57
CA SER A 42 30.64 44.13 17.28
C SER A 42 30.49 45.65 17.05
N PRO A 43 30.64 46.16 15.81
CA PRO A 43 30.33 47.55 15.50
C PRO A 43 28.83 47.85 15.67
N PRO A 44 28.44 49.11 15.97
CA PRO A 44 27.04 49.49 16.10
C PRO A 44 26.22 49.17 14.84
N ALA A 45 25.06 48.55 15.02
CA ALA A 45 24.11 48.30 13.95
C ALA A 45 23.63 49.64 13.36
N ALA A 46 23.84 49.84 12.05
CA ALA A 46 23.25 50.97 11.34
C ALA A 46 21.72 50.82 11.31
N GLN A 47 21.01 51.87 11.73
CA GLN A 47 19.55 51.92 11.66
C GLN A 47 19.09 51.88 10.19
N PRO A 48 18.02 51.14 9.84
CA PRO A 48 17.43 51.22 8.52
C PRO A 48 16.93 52.64 8.25
N ALA A 49 17.21 53.16 7.05
CA ALA A 49 16.67 54.45 6.62
C ALA A 49 15.14 54.44 6.70
N ALA A 50 14.56 55.42 7.38
CA ALA A 50 13.12 55.61 7.41
C ALA A 50 12.63 56.00 6.01
N PHE A 51 11.78 55.18 5.40
CA PHE A 51 11.08 55.52 4.17
C PHE A 51 10.00 56.56 4.48
N SER A 52 10.33 57.85 4.36
CA SER A 52 9.39 58.98 4.48
C SER A 52 8.87 59.45 3.12
N GLY A 53 8.62 58.53 2.20
CA GLY A 53 7.95 58.83 0.93
C GLY A 53 6.46 58.51 1.02
N ALA A 54 5.59 59.47 0.69
CA ALA A 54 4.18 59.17 0.48
C ALA A 54 4.05 58.11 -0.63
N VAL A 55 3.32 57.02 -0.35
CA VAL A 55 3.03 55.98 -1.34
C VAL A 55 2.22 56.61 -2.46
N GLN A 56 2.85 56.87 -3.60
CA GLN A 56 2.12 57.28 -4.79
C GLN A 56 1.23 56.12 -5.23
N PRO A 57 -0.06 56.35 -5.54
CA PRO A 57 -0.89 55.32 -6.13
C PRO A 57 -0.23 54.88 -7.44
N ALA A 58 0.06 53.58 -7.56
CA ALA A 58 0.64 53.02 -8.76
C ALA A 58 -0.36 53.21 -9.92
N THR A 59 0.04 53.97 -10.93
CA THR A 59 -0.67 54.01 -12.21
C THR A 59 -0.64 52.60 -12.81
N GLU A 60 -1.80 52.05 -13.11
CA GLU A 60 -1.99 50.73 -13.68
C GLU A 60 -1.20 50.58 -15.01
N PRO A 61 -0.26 49.63 -15.14
CA PRO A 61 0.49 49.44 -16.37
C PRO A 61 -0.43 48.87 -17.46
N ALA A 62 -0.56 49.59 -18.58
CA ALA A 62 -1.21 49.04 -19.77
C ALA A 62 -0.39 47.84 -20.30
N THR A 63 -1.01 46.66 -20.37
CA THR A 63 -0.34 45.43 -20.83
C THR A 63 0.02 45.53 -22.33
N PRO A 64 1.29 45.42 -22.72
CA PRO A 64 1.68 45.44 -24.14
C PRO A 64 1.17 44.17 -24.85
N ARG A 65 0.43 44.35 -25.95
CA ARG A 65 0.00 43.24 -26.83
C ARG A 65 1.08 42.97 -27.87
N VAL A 66 1.84 41.90 -27.69
CA VAL A 66 2.86 41.43 -28.66
C VAL A 66 2.21 40.41 -29.60
N ALA A 67 2.40 40.57 -30.91
CA ALA A 67 1.83 39.67 -31.91
C ALA A 67 2.38 38.23 -31.74
N GLY A 68 1.49 37.24 -31.69
CA GLY A 68 1.84 35.83 -31.49
C GLY A 68 1.88 35.38 -30.02
N LEU A 69 1.74 36.30 -29.06
CA LEU A 69 1.62 35.95 -27.64
C LEU A 69 0.17 36.05 -27.18
N ILE A 70 -0.26 35.10 -26.36
CA ILE A 70 -1.55 35.18 -25.66
C ILE A 70 -1.45 36.34 -24.66
N PRO A 71 -2.36 37.33 -24.73
CA PRO A 71 -2.33 38.46 -23.81
C PRO A 71 -2.54 37.99 -22.37
N ALA A 72 -1.91 38.68 -21.43
CA ALA A 72 -2.16 38.46 -20.01
C ALA A 72 -3.66 38.62 -19.71
N THR A 73 -4.23 37.66 -19.00
CA THR A 73 -5.63 37.74 -18.55
C THR A 73 -5.74 38.75 -17.41
N ASP A 74 -6.75 39.60 -17.46
CA ASP A 74 -7.09 40.52 -16.36
C ASP A 74 -7.37 39.69 -15.07
N PRO A 75 -6.64 39.95 -13.97
CA PRO A 75 -6.79 39.19 -12.73
C PRO A 75 -8.16 39.36 -12.08
N ASP A 76 -8.77 40.54 -12.16
CA ASP A 76 -10.07 40.82 -11.53
C ASP A 76 -11.23 40.28 -12.37
N GLN A 77 -11.08 40.30 -13.70
CA GLN A 77 -11.98 39.57 -14.59
C GLN A 77 -11.92 38.06 -14.30
N LYS A 78 -10.71 37.49 -14.19
CA LYS A 78 -10.53 36.06 -13.92
C LYS A 78 -11.06 35.64 -12.55
N ARG A 79 -10.86 36.46 -11.51
CA ARG A 79 -11.44 36.25 -10.18
C ARG A 79 -12.96 36.23 -10.22
N SER A 80 -13.57 37.15 -10.96
CA SER A 80 -15.03 37.22 -11.11
C SER A 80 -15.60 35.99 -11.83
N GLU A 81 -14.88 35.46 -12.81
CA GLU A 81 -15.26 34.23 -13.52
C GLU A 81 -15.15 32.98 -12.63
N ILE A 82 -14.07 32.85 -11.86
CA ILE A 82 -13.88 31.74 -10.91
C ILE A 82 -15.00 31.72 -9.86
N ASN A 83 -15.39 32.89 -9.35
CA ASN A 83 -16.42 33.00 -8.33
C ASN A 83 -17.86 32.76 -8.84
N ARG A 84 -18.09 32.72 -10.17
CA ARG A 84 -19.40 32.36 -10.75
C ARG A 84 -19.64 30.84 -10.78
N GLY A 85 -18.58 30.04 -10.74
CA GLY A 85 -18.65 28.59 -10.96
C GLY A 85 -18.68 27.80 -9.66
N ARG A 86 -19.87 27.28 -9.30
CA ARG A 86 -20.13 26.28 -8.26
C ARG A 86 -19.66 26.68 -6.84
N ARG A 87 -20.62 26.82 -5.92
CA ARG A 87 -20.36 27.16 -4.50
C ARG A 87 -19.42 26.19 -3.77
N ASP A 88 -19.24 24.99 -4.28
CA ASP A 88 -18.38 23.96 -3.70
C ASP A 88 -17.48 23.32 -4.79
N PRO A 89 -16.15 23.55 -4.75
CA PRO A 89 -15.22 22.97 -5.71
C PRO A 89 -14.99 21.46 -5.51
N PHE A 90 -15.44 20.87 -4.39
CA PHE A 90 -15.28 19.45 -4.06
C PHE A 90 -16.59 18.65 -4.01
N ALA A 91 -17.75 19.31 -4.16
CA ALA A 91 -19.00 18.56 -4.22
C ALA A 91 -18.95 17.49 -5.34
N PRO A 92 -19.60 16.33 -5.18
CA PRO A 92 -19.68 15.35 -6.25
C PRO A 92 -20.54 15.88 -7.41
N PHE A 93 -20.11 15.63 -8.65
CA PHE A 93 -20.96 15.88 -9.82
C PHE A 93 -22.10 14.85 -9.82
N PRO A 94 -23.37 15.27 -9.96
CA PRO A 94 -24.47 14.32 -10.11
C PRO A 94 -24.38 13.69 -11.50
N LEU A 95 -23.70 12.55 -11.61
CA LEU A 95 -23.75 11.70 -12.80
C LEU A 95 -25.05 10.91 -12.75
N GLN A 96 -25.92 11.10 -13.75
CA GLN A 96 -27.05 10.19 -13.99
C GLN A 96 -26.65 9.24 -15.12
N PRO A 97 -26.18 8.02 -14.80
CA PRO A 97 -25.91 7.04 -15.84
C PRO A 97 -27.24 6.60 -16.47
N ASN A 98 -27.39 6.83 -17.77
CA ASN A 98 -28.50 6.26 -18.55
C ASN A 98 -28.08 4.86 -19.02
N ILE A 99 -28.54 3.83 -18.31
CA ILE A 99 -28.20 2.44 -18.62
C ILE A 99 -29.29 1.88 -19.53
N THR A 100 -29.04 1.83 -20.84
CA THR A 100 -29.90 1.11 -21.77
C THR A 100 -29.45 -0.35 -21.82
N ILE A 101 -30.16 -1.23 -21.12
CA ILE A 101 -29.95 -2.68 -21.22
C ILE A 101 -30.73 -3.18 -22.43
N THR A 102 -30.03 -3.40 -23.55
CA THR A 102 -30.59 -4.17 -24.66
C THR A 102 -30.53 -5.65 -24.27
N VAL A 103 -31.68 -6.20 -23.84
CA VAL A 103 -31.85 -7.64 -23.63
C VAL A 103 -32.00 -8.28 -25.01
N GLU A 104 -30.96 -8.97 -25.47
CA GLU A 104 -31.07 -9.91 -26.58
C GLU A 104 -31.61 -11.23 -26.00
N GLU A 105 -32.89 -11.48 -26.22
CA GLU A 105 -33.57 -12.72 -25.82
C GLU A 105 -33.10 -13.89 -26.71
N LYS A 106 -32.23 -14.74 -26.16
CA LYS A 106 -31.87 -16.04 -26.75
C LYS A 106 -32.68 -17.15 -26.07
N PRO A 107 -33.43 -17.98 -26.82
CA PRO A 107 -34.34 -18.97 -26.24
C PRO A 107 -33.60 -20.14 -25.54
N PRO A 108 -34.21 -20.76 -24.51
CA PRO A 108 -33.57 -21.79 -23.70
C PRO A 108 -33.65 -23.19 -24.37
N VAL A 109 -32.49 -23.81 -24.53
CA VAL A 109 -32.29 -25.25 -24.79
C VAL A 109 -31.20 -25.67 -23.80
N GLY A 110 -31.29 -26.70 -22.97
CA GLY A 110 -32.20 -27.81 -22.82
C GLY A 110 -31.41 -28.84 -22.01
N THR A 111 -31.88 -29.19 -20.83
CA THR A 111 -31.27 -30.17 -19.92
C THR A 111 -31.22 -31.56 -20.58
N PRO A 112 -30.07 -32.26 -20.65
CA PRO A 112 -30.07 -33.67 -20.98
C PRO A 112 -30.30 -34.50 -19.71
N ALA A 113 -31.47 -35.14 -19.67
CA ALA A 113 -31.80 -36.21 -18.75
C ALA A 113 -31.03 -37.50 -19.10
N SER A 114 -30.63 -38.21 -18.05
CA SER A 114 -30.10 -39.58 -18.11
C SER A 114 -31.20 -40.58 -18.53
N PRO A 115 -30.92 -41.58 -19.38
CA PRO A 115 -31.73 -42.78 -19.46
C PRO A 115 -31.09 -43.95 -18.70
N ALA A 116 -31.94 -44.70 -17.99
CA ALA A 116 -31.61 -45.93 -17.30
C ALA A 116 -31.87 -47.16 -18.20
N THR A 117 -31.08 -48.21 -17.93
CA THR A 117 -31.36 -49.66 -18.03
C THR A 117 -31.85 -50.30 -19.34
N ALA A 118 -31.04 -51.26 -19.84
CA ALA A 118 -31.53 -52.59 -20.22
C ALA A 118 -30.39 -53.62 -20.14
N ALA A 119 -30.69 -54.74 -19.49
CA ALA A 119 -29.83 -55.89 -19.24
C ALA A 119 -29.97 -56.97 -20.33
N MET A 120 -29.05 -57.97 -20.30
CA MET A 120 -29.11 -59.37 -20.80
C MET A 120 -27.86 -59.70 -21.64
N GLY A 121 -27.03 -60.72 -21.42
CA GLY A 121 -27.01 -61.86 -20.51
C GLY A 121 -26.39 -63.08 -21.23
N ASN A 122 -25.27 -63.64 -20.74
CA ASN A 122 -24.96 -65.08 -20.64
C ASN A 122 -23.49 -65.32 -20.26
N ARG A 123 -23.24 -65.88 -19.06
CA ARG A 123 -22.88 -67.29 -18.77
C ARG A 123 -21.53 -67.76 -19.31
N SER A 124 -20.58 -67.97 -18.40
CA SER A 124 -20.20 -69.32 -17.93
C SER A 124 -19.25 -69.23 -16.73
N THR A 125 -19.54 -69.97 -15.67
CA THR A 125 -18.63 -70.31 -14.55
C THR A 125 -18.03 -71.71 -14.80
N PRO A 126 -16.89 -72.07 -14.17
CA PRO A 126 -16.99 -72.74 -12.86
C PRO A 126 -15.83 -72.47 -11.86
N ALA A 127 -16.22 -72.61 -10.58
CA ALA A 127 -15.50 -73.22 -9.45
C ALA A 127 -14.36 -72.50 -8.70
N ALA A 128 -14.73 -72.12 -7.46
CA ALA A 128 -14.08 -72.45 -6.18
C ALA A 128 -12.72 -71.82 -5.80
N ALA A 129 -12.78 -70.85 -4.88
CA ALA A 129 -11.98 -70.86 -3.65
C ALA A 129 -12.70 -70.02 -2.57
N ALA A 130 -13.04 -70.66 -1.46
CA ALA A 130 -13.54 -70.00 -0.26
C ALA A 130 -12.40 -69.19 0.36
N GLY A 131 -12.61 -67.87 0.50
CA GLY A 131 -11.74 -66.96 1.24
C GLY A 131 -12.62 -66.01 2.04
N ASP A 132 -12.38 -65.98 3.35
CA ASP A 132 -13.13 -65.24 4.36
C ASP A 132 -13.50 -63.80 3.97
N ASN A 133 -14.78 -63.55 3.75
CA ASN A 133 -15.33 -62.18 3.70
C ASN A 133 -15.54 -61.66 5.12
N ARG A 134 -14.45 -61.23 5.78
CA ARG A 134 -14.57 -60.34 6.93
C ARG A 134 -14.57 -58.90 6.41
N PRO A 135 -15.64 -58.10 6.59
CA PRO A 135 -15.61 -56.68 6.30
C PRO A 135 -14.63 -56.04 7.29
N THR A 136 -13.44 -55.69 6.83
CA THR A 136 -12.59 -54.72 7.55
C THR A 136 -13.36 -53.40 7.60
N PRO A 137 -13.59 -52.81 8.79
CA PRO A 137 -14.16 -51.47 8.88
C PRO A 137 -13.31 -50.53 8.04
N GLY A 138 -13.91 -49.93 7.01
CA GLY A 138 -13.24 -48.94 6.19
C GLY A 138 -12.70 -47.84 7.10
N ARG A 139 -11.39 -47.59 7.05
CA ARG A 139 -10.81 -46.47 7.79
C ARG A 139 -11.55 -45.20 7.36
N PRO A 140 -11.95 -44.33 8.29
CA PRO A 140 -12.56 -43.07 7.92
C PRO A 140 -11.60 -42.33 6.99
N ILE A 141 -12.09 -41.96 5.81
CA ILE A 141 -11.35 -41.12 4.87
C ILE A 141 -11.30 -39.74 5.52
N VAL A 142 -10.23 -39.48 6.26
CA VAL A 142 -9.94 -38.15 6.79
C VAL A 142 -9.56 -37.30 5.59
N LYS A 143 -10.44 -36.38 5.20
CA LYS A 143 -10.15 -35.40 4.15
C LYS A 143 -8.91 -34.62 4.58
N ALA A 144 -7.87 -34.63 3.74
CA ALA A 144 -6.65 -33.88 4.01
C ALA A 144 -6.98 -32.38 4.17
N PRO A 145 -6.27 -31.66 5.08
CA PRO A 145 -6.42 -30.21 5.21
C PRO A 145 -6.15 -29.49 3.89
N PRO A 146 -6.78 -28.33 3.65
CA PRO A 146 -6.42 -27.50 2.50
C PRO A 146 -4.95 -27.05 2.59
N PRO A 147 -4.28 -26.84 1.45
CA PRO A 147 -2.92 -26.32 1.43
C PRO A 147 -2.84 -24.92 2.07
N PRO A 148 -1.69 -24.53 2.65
CA PRO A 148 -1.51 -23.20 3.20
C PRO A 148 -1.58 -22.13 2.09
N PRO A 149 -1.98 -20.90 2.42
CA PRO A 149 -2.00 -19.81 1.46
C PRO A 149 -0.58 -19.49 0.97
N GLN A 150 -0.47 -19.07 -0.29
CA GLN A 150 0.79 -18.67 -0.91
C GLN A 150 1.05 -17.16 -0.75
N PRO A 151 2.32 -16.72 -0.63
CA PRO A 151 2.68 -15.32 -0.43
C PRO A 151 2.82 -14.55 -1.76
N THR A 152 1.84 -14.71 -2.66
CA THR A 152 1.90 -14.18 -4.03
C THR A 152 2.00 -12.65 -4.10
N GLU A 153 1.40 -11.94 -3.15
CA GLU A 153 1.47 -10.47 -3.11
C GLU A 153 2.89 -9.99 -2.75
N ALA A 154 3.53 -10.64 -1.77
CA ALA A 154 4.91 -10.35 -1.38
C ALA A 154 5.90 -10.68 -2.51
N GLU A 155 5.64 -11.75 -3.26
CA GLU A 155 6.41 -12.10 -4.47
C GLU A 155 6.25 -11.07 -5.59
N GLY A 156 5.09 -10.43 -5.69
CA GLY A 156 4.81 -9.39 -6.69
C GLY A 156 5.33 -7.99 -6.34
N VAL A 157 5.91 -7.79 -5.15
CA VAL A 157 6.45 -6.46 -4.76
C VAL A 157 7.65 -6.09 -5.63
N GLN A 158 7.54 -4.93 -6.27
CA GLN A 158 8.62 -4.34 -7.06
C GLN A 158 9.42 -3.39 -6.18
N VAL A 159 10.75 -3.52 -6.21
CA VAL A 159 11.65 -2.70 -5.40
C VAL A 159 12.42 -1.77 -6.35
N SER A 160 12.05 -0.49 -6.38
CA SER A 160 12.66 0.50 -7.27
C SER A 160 13.89 1.19 -6.65
N GLY A 161 14.02 1.17 -5.32
CA GLY A 161 15.14 1.78 -4.63
C GLY A 161 15.37 1.19 -3.25
N ILE A 162 16.63 1.08 -2.84
CA ILE A 162 17.04 0.79 -1.46
C ILE A 162 18.14 1.79 -1.11
N VAL A 163 17.99 2.49 0.01
CA VAL A 163 18.91 3.53 0.47
C VAL A 163 19.22 3.37 1.96
N GLN A 164 20.48 3.53 2.31
CA GLN A 164 20.91 3.64 3.70
C GLN A 164 20.77 5.09 4.15
N LEU A 165 19.86 5.36 5.08
CA LEU A 165 19.82 6.64 5.79
C LEU A 165 20.68 6.55 7.07
N PRO A 166 21.05 7.68 7.70
CA PRO A 166 21.85 7.67 8.92
C PRO A 166 21.22 6.90 10.09
N THR A 167 19.89 6.83 10.15
CA THR A 167 19.15 6.24 11.27
C THR A 167 18.50 4.91 10.94
N THR A 168 17.90 4.78 9.76
CA THR A 168 17.09 3.61 9.38
C THR A 168 17.21 3.33 7.89
N PRO A 169 17.45 2.09 7.46
CA PRO A 169 17.41 1.75 6.04
C PRO A 169 16.00 1.94 5.48
N MET A 170 15.92 2.28 4.20
CA MET A 170 14.67 2.65 3.54
C MET A 170 14.60 2.07 2.14
N ALA A 171 13.40 1.66 1.73
CA ALA A 171 13.14 1.18 0.37
C ALA A 171 12.02 1.98 -0.29
N ILE A 172 12.05 2.02 -1.62
CA ILE A 172 10.97 2.52 -2.47
C ILE A 172 10.39 1.29 -3.17
N VAL A 173 9.10 1.07 -2.97
CA VAL A 173 8.42 -0.16 -3.40
C VAL A 173 7.08 0.15 -4.03
N LYS A 174 6.69 -0.69 -4.99
CA LYS A 174 5.33 -0.77 -5.53
C LYS A 174 4.78 -2.16 -5.23
N ALA A 175 3.82 -2.25 -4.31
CA ALA A 175 3.18 -3.53 -4.03
C ALA A 175 2.05 -3.81 -5.04
N PRO A 176 1.71 -5.09 -5.28
CA PRO A 176 0.53 -5.41 -6.08
C PRO A 176 -0.74 -4.82 -5.47
N GLY A 177 -1.65 -4.36 -6.33
CA GLY A 177 -2.87 -3.67 -5.93
C GLY A 177 -2.68 -2.21 -5.47
N GLU A 178 -1.46 -1.71 -5.40
CA GLU A 178 -1.19 -0.31 -5.06
C GLU A 178 -0.98 0.55 -6.30
N ALA A 179 -1.67 1.69 -6.35
CA ALA A 179 -1.62 2.59 -7.51
C ALA A 179 -0.27 3.29 -7.65
N THR A 180 0.40 3.59 -6.54
CA THR A 180 1.62 4.39 -6.51
C THR A 180 2.73 3.69 -5.75
N GLU A 181 3.98 3.99 -6.13
CA GLU A 181 5.13 3.61 -5.34
C GLU A 181 5.14 4.39 -4.02
N ARG A 182 5.71 3.78 -2.98
CA ARG A 182 5.85 4.42 -1.68
C ARG A 182 7.15 4.06 -1.00
N ARG A 183 7.45 4.83 0.02
CA ARG A 183 8.64 4.72 0.86
C ARG A 183 8.33 3.87 2.07
N VAL A 184 9.19 2.91 2.38
CA VAL A 184 9.02 2.01 3.52
C VAL A 184 10.31 1.83 4.30
N ILE A 185 10.14 1.53 5.59
CA ILE A 185 11.17 1.15 6.56
C ILE A 185 10.80 -0.20 7.19
N PRO A 186 11.70 -0.89 7.90
CA PRO A 186 11.33 -2.07 8.68
C PRO A 186 10.15 -1.79 9.62
N GLY A 187 9.18 -2.71 9.67
CA GLY A 187 7.91 -2.55 10.38
C GLY A 187 6.78 -1.94 9.54
N SER A 188 7.05 -1.41 8.34
CA SER A 188 6.01 -0.89 7.45
C SER A 188 5.14 -2.02 6.91
N THR A 189 3.89 -1.70 6.59
CA THR A 189 2.95 -2.65 5.95
C THR A 189 2.59 -2.25 4.53
N LEU A 190 2.45 -3.23 3.64
CA LEU A 190 2.04 -3.09 2.24
C LEU A 190 0.76 -3.88 1.96
N SER A 191 0.15 -3.64 0.79
CA SER A 191 -1.05 -4.34 0.30
C SER A 191 -2.17 -4.37 1.35
N ASN A 192 -2.53 -3.20 1.88
CA ASN A 192 -3.56 -3.03 2.91
C ASN A 192 -3.31 -3.82 4.22
N GLY A 193 -2.04 -4.02 4.60
CA GLY A 193 -1.68 -4.71 5.85
C GLY A 193 -1.36 -6.20 5.67
N LEU A 194 -1.46 -6.74 4.45
CA LEU A 194 -1.21 -8.15 4.19
C LEU A 194 0.28 -8.51 4.22
N ILE A 195 1.16 -7.55 3.93
CA ILE A 195 2.60 -7.76 3.87
C ILE A 195 3.27 -6.89 4.93
N LEU A 196 4.19 -7.48 5.70
CA LEU A 196 5.05 -6.78 6.65
C LEU A 196 6.48 -6.69 6.10
N VAL A 197 7.09 -5.51 6.16
CA VAL A 197 8.52 -5.34 5.89
C VAL A 197 9.28 -5.74 7.15
N LYS A 198 10.00 -6.88 7.13
CA LYS A 198 10.78 -7.34 8.28
C LYS A 198 12.13 -6.64 8.39
N ALA A 199 12.82 -6.51 7.26
CA ALA A 199 14.17 -5.98 7.21
C ALA A 199 14.47 -5.39 5.83
N ILE A 200 15.47 -4.52 5.80
CA ILE A 200 16.03 -3.94 4.59
C ILE A 200 17.55 -4.06 4.73
N ASP A 201 18.17 -4.77 3.80
CA ASP A 201 19.60 -4.94 3.69
C ASP A 201 20.13 -4.00 2.61
N THR A 202 21.09 -3.16 2.99
CA THR A 202 21.65 -2.09 2.17
C THR A 202 23.05 -2.43 1.67
N ASN A 203 23.45 -3.71 1.68
CA ASN A 203 24.73 -4.15 1.14
C ASN A 203 24.90 -3.60 -0.30
N PRO A 204 25.98 -2.84 -0.57
CA PRO A 204 26.16 -2.16 -1.85
C PRO A 204 26.22 -3.11 -3.04
N ASP A 205 26.69 -4.34 -2.86
CA ASP A 205 26.83 -5.31 -3.95
C ASP A 205 25.50 -5.97 -4.29
N ASN A 206 24.62 -6.11 -3.31
CA ASN A 206 23.36 -6.83 -3.47
C ASN A 206 22.33 -6.41 -2.42
N PRO A 207 21.67 -5.24 -2.58
CA PRO A 207 20.67 -4.77 -1.65
C PRO A 207 19.34 -5.51 -1.85
N TYR A 208 18.66 -5.83 -0.75
CA TYR A 208 17.38 -6.53 -0.77
C TYR A 208 16.48 -6.15 0.41
N ILE A 209 15.19 -6.44 0.28
CA ILE A 209 14.20 -6.32 1.34
C ILE A 209 13.65 -7.70 1.71
N VAL A 210 13.32 -7.86 2.99
CA VAL A 210 12.71 -9.06 3.55
C VAL A 210 11.26 -8.74 3.90
N LEU A 211 10.34 -9.45 3.26
CA LEU A 211 8.90 -9.29 3.39
C LEU A 211 8.31 -10.51 4.09
N GLU A 212 7.23 -10.32 4.84
CA GLU A 212 6.45 -11.40 5.44
C GLU A 212 5.00 -11.34 4.96
N GLN A 213 4.48 -12.47 4.52
CA GLN A 213 3.06 -12.63 4.22
C GLN A 213 2.61 -14.03 4.68
N TYR A 214 1.52 -14.09 5.45
CA TYR A 214 1.00 -15.33 6.03
C TYR A 214 2.05 -16.14 6.82
N GLY A 215 2.97 -15.46 7.50
CA GLY A 215 4.08 -16.08 8.25
C GLY A 215 5.22 -16.65 7.38
N ARG A 216 5.15 -16.51 6.05
CA ARG A 216 6.24 -16.86 5.13
C ARG A 216 7.09 -15.64 4.82
N THR A 217 8.40 -15.83 4.80
CA THR A 217 9.37 -14.77 4.51
C THR A 217 9.79 -14.84 3.04
N ILE A 218 9.74 -13.70 2.35
CA ILE A 218 10.09 -13.52 0.93
C ILE A 218 11.18 -12.46 0.81
N THR A 219 12.20 -12.73 0.01
CA THR A 219 13.28 -11.79 -0.26
C THR A 219 13.11 -11.19 -1.65
N ARG A 220 13.19 -9.86 -1.75
CA ARG A 220 13.09 -9.12 -3.02
C ARG A 220 14.31 -8.22 -3.17
N ARG A 221 15.03 -8.35 -4.28
CA ARG A 221 16.22 -7.56 -4.59
C ARG A 221 15.82 -6.26 -5.28
N LEU A 222 16.72 -5.29 -5.23
CA LEU A 222 16.58 -4.07 -5.99
C LEU A 222 16.45 -4.39 -7.49
N GLY A 223 15.40 -3.88 -8.12
CA GLY A 223 15.11 -4.12 -9.54
C GLY A 223 14.36 -5.41 -9.84
N ASP A 224 14.06 -6.26 -8.83
CA ASP A 224 13.23 -7.44 -9.06
C ASP A 224 11.82 -7.02 -9.51
N GLY A 225 11.49 -7.35 -10.76
CA GLY A 225 10.15 -7.20 -11.32
C GLY A 225 9.20 -8.30 -10.84
N VAL A 226 7.92 -8.16 -11.17
CA VAL A 226 6.92 -9.20 -10.90
C VAL A 226 7.41 -10.51 -11.53
N PRO A 227 7.54 -11.61 -10.76
CA PRO A 227 7.92 -12.89 -11.34
C PRO A 227 6.88 -13.26 -12.40
N GLU A 228 7.36 -13.59 -13.60
CA GLU A 228 6.49 -14.06 -14.68
C GLU A 228 5.69 -15.26 -14.16
N PRO A 229 4.35 -15.28 -14.28
CA PRO A 229 3.55 -16.41 -13.85
C PRO A 229 4.13 -17.67 -14.48
N ALA A 230 4.44 -18.68 -13.66
CA ALA A 230 5.00 -19.93 -14.13
C ALA A 230 4.20 -20.41 -15.36
N ALA A 231 4.86 -20.42 -16.52
CA ALA A 231 4.25 -20.85 -17.76
C ALA A 231 3.62 -22.22 -17.54
N ALA A 232 2.30 -22.31 -17.72
CA ALA A 232 1.63 -23.60 -17.76
C ALA A 232 2.36 -24.49 -18.78
N PRO A 233 2.55 -25.80 -18.51
CA PRO A 233 3.26 -26.67 -19.41
C PRO A 233 2.61 -26.57 -20.79
N GLN A 234 3.34 -26.01 -21.76
CA GLN A 234 2.90 -25.99 -23.14
C GLN A 234 2.87 -27.45 -23.58
N ALA A 235 1.66 -28.01 -23.68
CA ALA A 235 1.46 -29.29 -24.32
C ALA A 235 1.92 -29.14 -25.77
N SER A 236 3.09 -29.68 -26.09
CA SER A 236 3.56 -29.82 -27.45
C SER A 236 2.64 -30.81 -28.16
N ILE A 237 1.71 -30.28 -28.95
CA ILE A 237 0.94 -31.08 -29.90
C ILE A 237 1.89 -31.42 -31.05
N SER A 238 2.47 -32.62 -31.01
CA SER A 238 3.19 -33.19 -32.15
C SER A 238 2.18 -33.61 -33.21
N TYR A 239 2.10 -32.87 -34.33
CA TYR A 239 1.39 -33.33 -35.52
C TYR A 239 2.28 -34.31 -36.27
N ASN A 240 1.97 -35.60 -36.19
CA ASN A 240 2.46 -36.59 -37.15
C ASN A 240 1.69 -36.38 -38.46
N VAL A 241 2.28 -35.63 -39.40
CA VAL A 241 1.88 -35.69 -40.81
C VAL A 241 2.38 -37.02 -41.35
N SER A 242 1.46 -37.96 -41.55
CA SER A 242 1.70 -39.13 -42.40
C SER A 242 1.71 -38.63 -43.85
N GLU A 243 2.91 -38.55 -44.43
CA GLU A 243 3.14 -38.37 -45.85
C GLU A 243 2.53 -39.56 -46.60
N SER A 244 1.34 -39.37 -47.18
CA SER A 244 0.74 -40.32 -48.09
C SER A 244 1.38 -40.14 -49.46
N GLY A 245 2.18 -41.13 -49.86
CA GLY A 245 2.89 -41.18 -51.13
C GLY A 245 1.97 -41.17 -52.36
N GLU A 246 2.56 -40.69 -53.44
CA GLU A 246 2.10 -40.82 -54.83
C GLU A 246 2.72 -42.07 -55.47
#